data_AF-A0A661JBE0-F1
#
_entry.id   AF-A0A661JBE0-F1
#
_cell.length_a   1.000
_cell.length_b   1.000
_cell.length_c   1.000
_cell.angle_alpha   90.00
_cell.angle_beta   90.00
_cell.angle_gamma   90.00
#
_symmetry.space_group_name_H-M   'P 1'
#
loop_
_entity.id
_entity.type
_entity.pdbx_description
1 polymer ?
#
loop_
_entity_poly.entity_id
_entity_poly.type
_entity_poly.pdbx_seq_one_letter_code
_entity_poly.pdbx_strand_id
1 'polypeptide(L)' 'MNYFLSVIGLVLIIEGFPYFLFPEKLKKYLSQITTIPDLYLRGFGLMAMVFGLILLYIARSRMGF' A
#
# COMPACT_ATOMS: atom_id res chain seq x y z
N MET A 1 10.26 4.62 -18.76
CA MET A 1 10.34 5.86 -17.96
C MET A 1 8.99 6.55 -17.82
N ASN A 2 8.12 6.54 -18.85
CA ASN A 2 6.84 7.27 -18.85
C ASN A 2 5.85 6.86 -17.73
N TYR A 3 5.85 5.60 -17.30
CA TYR A 3 4.92 5.12 -16.28
C TYR A 3 5.39 5.29 -14.83
N PHE A 4 6.68 5.54 -14.61
CA PHE A 4 7.23 5.65 -13.25
C PHE A 4 6.57 6.80 -12.49
N LEU A 5 6.46 7.96 -13.15
CA LEU A 5 5.82 9.14 -12.59
C LEU A 5 4.31 8.93 -12.38
N SER A 6 3.63 8.22 -13.29
CA SER A 6 2.21 7.90 -13.17
C SER A 6 1.91 6.95 -12.00
N VAL A 7 2.73 5.91 -11.80
CA VAL A 7 2.57 4.97 -10.68
C VAL A 7 2.82 5.68 -9.35
N ILE A 8 3.86 6.53 -9.27
CA ILE A 8 4.11 7.35 -8.08
C ILE A 8 2.92 8.29 -7.80
N GLY A 9 2.42 8.98 -8.83
CA GLY A 9 1.25 9.85 -8.70
C GLY A 9 0.01 9.10 -8.20
N LEU A 10 -0.24 7.90 -8.73
CA LEU A 10 -1.36 7.07 -8.29
C LEU A 10 -1.21 6.61 -6.83
N VAL A 11 -0.01 6.19 -6.41
CA VAL A 11 0.26 5.80 -5.02
C VAL A 11 0.01 6.98 -4.08
N LEU A 12 0.44 8.19 -4.43
CA LEU A 12 0.20 9.40 -3.63
C LEU A 12 -1.30 9.74 -3.51
N ILE A 13 -2.07 9.60 -4.59
CA ILE A 13 -3.52 9.82 -4.55
C ILE A 13 -4.19 8.77 -3.66
N ILE A 14 -3.86 7.50 -3.84
CA ILE A 14 -4.46 6.39 -3.06
C ILE A 14 -4.11 6.53 -1.59
N GLU A 15 -2.84 6.81 -1.26
CA GLU A 15 -2.40 7.03 0.12
C GLU A 15 -3.04 8.28 0.71
N GLY A 16 -3.13 9.39 -0.03
CA GLY A 16 -3.70 10.66 0.45
C GLY A 16 -5.22 10.65 0.63
N PHE A 17 -5.94 9.80 -0.09
CA PHE A 17 -7.40 9.76 -0.13
C PHE A 17 -8.04 9.46 1.25
N PRO A 18 -7.59 8.43 2.01
CA PRO A 18 -8.03 8.22 3.40
C PRO A 18 -7.78 9.40 4.33
N TYR A 19 -6.64 10.10 4.20
CA TYR A 19 -6.32 11.27 5.03
C TYR A 19 -7.26 12.44 4.73
N PHE A 20 -7.65 12.61 3.46
CA PHE A 20 -8.54 13.70 3.05
C PHE A 20 -10.01 13.45 3.41
N LEU A 21 -10.54 12.25 3.14
CA LEU A 21 -11.96 11.95 3.33
C LEU A 21 -12.34 11.57 4.76
N PHE A 22 -11.47 10.85 5.47
CA PHE A 22 -11.81 10.27 6.77
C PHE A 22 -10.69 10.42 7.81
N PRO A 23 -10.26 11.66 8.13
CA PRO A 23 -9.14 11.89 9.05
C PRO A 23 -9.39 11.34 10.46
N GLU A 24 -10.64 11.37 10.95
CA GLU A 24 -10.98 10.87 12.29
C GLU A 24 -10.90 9.35 12.39
N LYS A 25 -11.39 8.63 11.37
CA LYS A 25 -11.32 7.17 11.31
C LYS A 25 -9.87 6.71 11.20
N LEU A 26 -9.06 7.43 10.42
CA LEU A 26 -7.64 7.11 10.25
C LEU A 26 -6.87 7.24 11.57
N LYS A 27 -7.08 8.33 12.32
CA LYS A 27 -6.45 8.53 13.64
C LYS A 27 -6.81 7.40 14.61
N LYS A 28 -8.08 6.99 14.63
CA LYS A 28 -8.53 5.86 15.46
C LYS A 28 -7.86 4.55 15.03
N TYR A 29 -7.80 4.25 13.73
CA TYR A 29 -7.11 3.08 13.21
C TYR A 29 -5.62 3.06 13.58
N LEU A 30 -4.92 4.18 13.42
CA LEU A 30 -3.51 4.31 13.78
C LEU A 30 -3.27 4.07 15.28
N SER A 31 -4.15 4.58 16.15
CA SER A 31 -4.06 4.30 17.60
C SER A 31 -4.33 2.84 17.97
N GLN A 32 -5.08 2.10 17.14
CA GLN A 32 -5.27 0.67 17.33
C GLN A 32 -4.09 -0.14 16.79
N ILE A 33 -3.41 0.34 15.75
CA ILE A 33 -2.22 -0.32 15.20
C ILE A 33 -1.07 -0.34 16.21
N THR A 34 -0.94 0.70 17.06
CA THR A 34 0.10 0.74 18.10
C THR A 34 -0.09 -0.29 19.21
N THR A 35 -1.24 -0.93 19.32
CA THR A 35 -1.48 -2.00 20.31
C THR A 35 -1.23 -3.40 19.74
N ILE A 36 -0.99 -3.53 18.44
CA ILE A 36 -0.67 -4.79 17.77
C ILE A 36 0.83 -5.06 17.93
N PRO A 37 1.26 -6.27 18.32
CA PRO A 37 2.67 -6.60 18.44
C PRO A 37 3.43 -6.46 17.11
N ASP A 38 4.66 -5.93 17.16
CA ASP A 38 5.52 -5.71 16.00
C ASP A 38 5.68 -6.92 15.08
N LEU A 39 5.68 -8.13 15.65
CA LEU A 39 5.82 -9.38 14.88
C LEU A 39 4.69 -9.54 13.85
N TYR A 40 3.45 -9.25 14.25
CA TYR A 40 2.30 -9.36 13.36
C TYR A 40 2.29 -8.23 12.33
N LEU A 41 2.69 -7.01 12.73
CA LEU A 41 2.82 -5.88 11.80
C LEU A 41 3.87 -6.17 10.70
N ARG A 42 5.03 -6.69 11.10
CA ARG A 42 6.11 -7.07 10.17
C ARG A 42 5.69 -8.23 9.28
N GLY A 43 5.02 -9.24 9.83
CA GLY A 43 4.50 -10.37 9.06
C GLY A 43 3.47 -9.92 8.01
N PHE A 44 2.53 -9.05 8.40
CA PHE A 44 1.55 -8.47 7.49
C PHE A 44 2.22 -7.62 6.41
N GLY A 45 3.19 -6.78 6.78
CA GLY A 45 3.97 -5.98 5.83
C GLY A 45 4.75 -6.84 4.82
N LEU A 46 5.39 -7.92 5.28
CA LEU A 46 6.08 -8.87 4.41
C LEU A 46 5.11 -9.56 3.45
N MET A 47 3.96 -10.02 3.95
CA MET A 47 2.94 -10.66 3.11
C MET A 47 2.41 -9.69 2.05
N ALA A 48 2.15 -8.43 2.42
CA ALA A 48 1.72 -7.39 1.49
C ALA A 48 2.78 -7.09 0.43
N MET A 49 4.06 -7.00 0.80
CA MET A 49 5.16 -6.80 -0.15
C MET A 49 5.30 -7.97 -1.13
N VAL A 50 5.25 -9.21 -0.64
CA VAL A 50 5.33 -10.41 -1.50
C VAL A 50 4.14 -10.46 -2.45
N PHE A 51 2.94 -10.18 -1.96
CA PHE A 51 1.74 -10.16 -2.79
C PHE A 51 1.80 -9.06 -3.86
N GLY A 52 2.29 -7.87 -3.49
CA GLY A 52 2.55 -6.77 -4.43
C GLY A 52 3.57 -7.13 -5.50
N LEU A 53 4.66 -7.82 -5.14
CA LEU A 53 5.65 -8.33 -6.09
C LEU A 53 5.05 -9.36 -7.06
N ILE A 54 4.23 -10.29 -6.56
CA ILE A 54 3.52 -11.27 -7.41
C ILE A 54 2.58 -10.55 -8.38
N LEU A 55 1.81 -9.57 -7.91
CA LEU A 55 0.94 -8.74 -8.74
C LEU A 55 1.72 -8.00 -9.83
N LEU A 56 2.83 -7.36 -9.48
CA LEU A 56 3.71 -6.69 -10.44
C LEU A 56 4.29 -7.67 -11.47
N TYR A 57 4.69 -8.87 -11.02
CA TYR A 57 5.23 -9.90 -11.90
C TYR A 57 4.17 -10.40 -12.89
N ILE A 58 2.94 -10.67 -12.42
CA ILE A 58 1.81 -11.07 -13.27
C ILE A 58 1.43 -9.94 -14.24
N ALA A 59 1.33 -8.70 -13.75
CA ALA A 59 1.01 -7.55 -14.56
C ALA A 59 2.05 -7.35 -15.68
N ARG A 60 3.34 -7.44 -15.36
CA ARG A 60 4.43 -7.40 -16.33
C ARG A 60 4.36 -8.58 -17.32
N SER A 61 4.10 -9.80 -16.84
CA SER A 61 4.04 -11.01 -17.67
C SER A 61 2.84 -11.04 -18.62
N ARG A 62 1.66 -10.58 -18.18
CA ARG A 62 0.40 -10.58 -18.96
C ARG A 62 0.30 -9.42 -19.94
N MET A 63 0.89 -8.27 -19.64
CA MET A 63 0.78 -7.07 -20.50
C MET A 63 1.92 -6.91 -21.51
N GLY A 64 2.90 -7.81 -21.58
CA GLY A 64 3.92 -7.79 -22.64
C GLY A 64 4.51 -6.39 -22.87
N PHE A 65 4.98 -5.76 -21.78
CA PHE A 65 5.83 -4.56 -21.86
C PHE A 65 7.28 -4.96 -22.16
#